data_AF-A0A3A8K581-F1
#
_entry.id   AF-A0A3A8K581-F1
#
_cell.length_a   1.000
_cell.length_b   1.000
_cell.length_c   1.000
_cell.angle_alpha   90.00
_cell.angle_beta   90.00
_cell.angle_gamma   90.00
#
_symmetry.space_group_name_H-M   'P 1'
#
loop_
_entity.id
_entity.type
_entity.pdbx_description
1 polymer ?
#
loop_
_entity_poly.entity_id
_entity_poly.type
_entity_poly.pdbx_seq_one_letter_code
_entity_poly.pdbx_strand_id
1 'polypeptide(L)'
;MKTERMSSGRRLAWVLTTFAVALTGVGCGEECVDDFDCREKGTPPAGQRYACVEQRCELTSIPEADAGTTVDAGTDAGTQVDAGTDAGPQTDAGTGSDAGTGTDAGTQPDAGTQPDAGSGTDAGTDAGIDPCSIATYDPKLGTLQLGAGFVAGESAALPDTVGPVGVTPGPTWSLYTVVSQSDVGPHALHSLGTWPQVSLGATPLFDVAAPDDRGPSAMLFLSPFVETDGQHVFTGYTKSGDGFPGSVSLYDSATPAASTYVSAPSNFSAGIVPGALLVNGGGLDTVSAGLAIYALKTDTAPFTALKVGTLPPETGGSGFTAVSTNGVAMLGYYSKTTFANRGHAVAPAKVSQALRSGTPFVVADAPLLDVGSNFVAAAGQGPGVAVLRGDFLPPTYDFVGTDVSRFAFTVTDGGEGVTVSERQPVLTYVDQCTSVKLITSLGTDLLVGVDDKNGTRLVRVQQVQ
;
A
#
# COMPACT_ATOMS: atom_id res chain seq x y z
N MET A 1 -53.94 -22.02 -30.47
CA MET A 1 -53.63 -22.82 -31.67
C MET A 1 -52.14 -23.09 -31.61
N LYS A 2 -51.59 -24.21 -31.12
CA LYS A 2 -51.84 -25.63 -31.36
C LYS A 2 -51.65 -26.04 -32.82
N THR A 3 -50.43 -26.43 -33.17
CA THR A 3 -50.18 -27.65 -33.97
C THR A 3 -48.73 -28.13 -33.81
N GLU A 4 -48.60 -29.31 -33.21
CA GLU A 4 -47.45 -30.21 -33.19
C GLU A 4 -47.36 -31.01 -34.51
N ARG A 5 -46.16 -31.58 -34.80
CA ARG A 5 -45.86 -33.01 -35.10
C ARG A 5 -44.52 -33.07 -35.86
N MET A 6 -43.42 -33.66 -35.38
CA MET A 6 -43.14 -35.03 -34.89
C MET A 6 -43.24 -36.13 -35.95
N SER A 7 -42.09 -36.73 -36.30
CA SER A 7 -41.88 -38.09 -36.85
C SER A 7 -40.38 -38.41 -36.74
N SER A 8 -39.90 -39.22 -35.79
CA SER A 8 -39.92 -40.71 -35.76
C SER A 8 -38.95 -41.32 -36.80
N GLY A 9 -38.01 -42.22 -36.48
CA GLY A 9 -37.68 -42.89 -35.22
C GLY A 9 -36.87 -44.18 -35.43
N ARG A 10 -36.41 -44.76 -34.30
CA ARG A 10 -36.27 -46.22 -33.99
C ARG A 10 -35.18 -47.01 -34.76
N ARG A 11 -34.33 -47.88 -34.18
CA ARG A 11 -34.48 -48.95 -33.14
C ARG A 11 -33.09 -49.26 -32.54
N LEU A 12 -32.87 -49.38 -31.24
CA LEU A 12 -33.13 -50.50 -30.31
C LEU A 12 -32.37 -51.81 -30.62
N ALA A 13 -31.38 -52.15 -29.78
CA ALA A 13 -31.11 -53.53 -29.33
C ALA A 13 -30.18 -53.54 -28.09
N TRP A 14 -30.68 -54.16 -27.02
CA TRP A 14 -29.99 -54.53 -25.78
C TRP A 14 -29.15 -55.79 -25.97
N VAL A 15 -27.95 -55.88 -25.38
CA VAL A 15 -27.40 -57.11 -24.78
C VAL A 15 -26.53 -56.74 -23.57
N LEU A 16 -26.93 -57.26 -22.41
CA LEU A 16 -26.18 -57.35 -21.17
C LEU A 16 -25.09 -58.43 -21.30
N THR A 17 -23.83 -58.11 -20.97
CA THR A 17 -22.90 -59.11 -20.43
C THR A 17 -21.87 -58.46 -19.49
N THR A 18 -21.94 -58.89 -18.23
CA THR A 18 -20.98 -58.73 -17.13
C THR A 18 -19.56 -59.15 -17.48
N PHE A 19 -18.53 -58.33 -17.14
CA PHE A 19 -17.30 -58.83 -16.53
C PHE A 19 -16.41 -57.70 -15.92
N ALA A 20 -15.90 -58.02 -14.73
CA ALA A 20 -14.69 -57.54 -14.06
C ALA A 20 -14.51 -56.05 -13.69
N VAL A 21 -14.60 -55.83 -12.38
CA VAL A 21 -13.92 -54.77 -11.63
C VAL A 21 -12.40 -54.85 -11.87
N ALA A 22 -11.85 -53.78 -12.43
CA ALA A 22 -10.45 -53.40 -12.31
C ALA A 22 -10.41 -51.98 -11.76
N LEU A 23 -10.11 -51.88 -10.47
CA LEU A 23 -9.80 -50.63 -9.77
C LEU A 23 -8.42 -50.15 -10.26
N THR A 24 -8.39 -49.23 -11.21
CA THR A 24 -7.19 -48.44 -11.53
C THR A 24 -7.57 -47.05 -12.03
N GLY A 25 -7.17 -46.03 -11.27
CA GLY A 25 -6.93 -44.67 -11.77
C GLY A 25 -8.15 -43.75 -11.81
N VAL A 26 -8.69 -43.35 -10.65
CA VAL A 26 -9.34 -42.03 -10.57
C VAL A 26 -8.24 -40.99 -10.77
N GLY A 27 -8.30 -40.30 -11.91
CA GLY A 27 -7.47 -39.14 -12.19
C GLY A 27 -7.70 -38.08 -11.11
N CYS A 28 -6.61 -37.59 -10.54
CA CYS A 28 -6.61 -36.46 -9.63
C CYS A 28 -7.09 -35.24 -10.42
N GLY A 29 -8.28 -34.74 -10.11
CA GLY A 29 -8.59 -33.34 -10.40
C GLY A 29 -7.77 -32.48 -9.46
N GLU A 30 -7.24 -31.37 -9.96
CA GLU A 30 -6.48 -30.41 -9.16
C GLU A 30 -7.39 -29.90 -8.01
N GLU A 31 -7.01 -30.20 -6.78
CA GLU A 31 -7.77 -29.86 -5.56
C GLU A 31 -7.33 -28.51 -4.99
N CYS A 32 -6.12 -28.06 -5.31
CA CYS A 32 -5.59 -26.74 -4.96
C CYS A 32 -4.53 -26.28 -5.97
N VAL A 33 -4.43 -24.97 -6.17
CA VAL A 33 -3.33 -24.31 -6.90
C VAL A 33 -2.29 -23.76 -5.93
N ASP A 34 -2.73 -23.35 -4.72
CA ASP A 34 -1.88 -22.88 -3.64
C ASP A 34 -2.46 -23.22 -2.25
N ASP A 35 -1.71 -22.95 -1.18
CA ASP A 35 -2.09 -23.23 0.21
C ASP A 35 -3.44 -22.57 0.61
N PHE A 36 -3.86 -21.51 -0.08
CA PHE A 36 -5.09 -20.79 0.24
C PHE A 36 -6.34 -21.56 -0.16
N ASP A 37 -6.29 -22.34 -1.25
CA ASP A 37 -7.41 -23.19 -1.69
C ASP A 37 -7.75 -24.28 -0.66
N CYS A 38 -6.81 -24.59 0.25
CA CYS A 38 -6.99 -25.60 1.30
C CYS A 38 -7.71 -25.11 2.56
N ARG A 39 -8.11 -23.84 2.62
CA ARG A 39 -8.83 -23.27 3.78
C ARG A 39 -10.21 -23.89 4.03
N GLU A 40 -10.83 -24.48 3.00
CA GLU A 40 -12.14 -25.13 3.13
C GLU A 40 -12.07 -26.50 3.84
N LYS A 41 -10.86 -27.01 4.14
CA LYS A 41 -10.66 -28.24 4.92
C LYS A 41 -10.98 -28.10 6.41
N GLY A 42 -11.24 -26.88 6.88
CA GLY A 42 -11.57 -26.59 8.28
C GLY A 42 -10.32 -26.47 9.17
N THR A 43 -10.53 -26.48 10.49
CA THR A 43 -9.46 -26.24 11.46
C THR A 43 -8.50 -27.44 11.54
N PRO A 44 -7.19 -27.28 11.24
CA PRO A 44 -6.22 -28.35 11.38
C PRO A 44 -5.90 -28.66 12.85
N PRO A 45 -5.34 -29.84 13.17
CA PRO A 45 -4.83 -30.17 14.50
C PRO A 45 -3.75 -29.18 14.97
N ALA A 46 -3.61 -29.02 16.29
CA ALA A 46 -2.59 -28.16 16.88
C ALA A 46 -1.17 -28.51 16.38
N GLY A 47 -0.41 -27.50 15.96
CA GLY A 47 0.92 -27.68 15.38
C GLY A 47 0.94 -28.12 13.91
N GLN A 48 -0.21 -28.14 13.22
CA GLN A 48 -0.31 -28.48 11.80
C GLN A 48 -1.11 -27.44 11.00
N ARG A 49 -0.88 -27.38 9.69
CA ARG A 49 -1.64 -26.59 8.72
C ARG A 49 -1.97 -27.42 7.49
N TYR A 50 -3.06 -27.11 6.79
CA TYR A 50 -3.29 -27.63 5.45
C TYR A 50 -2.43 -26.84 4.45
N ALA A 51 -1.67 -27.53 3.61
CA ALA A 51 -0.84 -26.96 2.56
C ALA A 51 -1.15 -27.66 1.23
N CYS A 52 -0.95 -26.95 0.12
CA CYS A 52 -1.12 -27.51 -1.20
C CYS A 52 0.15 -28.25 -1.62
N VAL A 53 0.09 -29.58 -1.52
CA VAL A 53 1.18 -30.49 -1.88
C VAL A 53 0.72 -31.29 -3.09
N GLU A 54 1.44 -31.18 -4.20
CA GLU A 54 1.11 -31.87 -5.46
C GLU A 54 -0.36 -31.68 -5.89
N GLN A 55 -0.84 -30.44 -5.81
CA GLN A 55 -2.22 -30.05 -6.15
C GLN A 55 -3.29 -30.71 -5.28
N ARG A 56 -2.93 -31.11 -4.05
CA ARG A 56 -3.83 -31.66 -3.04
C ARG A 56 -3.61 -31.03 -1.67
N CYS A 57 -4.68 -30.91 -0.90
CA CYS A 57 -4.61 -30.32 0.44
C CYS A 57 -4.18 -31.37 1.47
N GLU A 58 -2.92 -31.28 1.91
CA GLU A 58 -2.30 -32.21 2.85
C GLU A 58 -1.92 -31.51 4.17
N LEU A 59 -1.88 -32.28 5.27
CA LEU A 59 -1.48 -31.76 6.58
C LEU A 59 0.05 -31.70 6.68
N THR A 60 0.57 -30.51 6.97
CA THR A 60 2.00 -30.26 7.19
C THR A 60 2.23 -29.65 8.58
N SER A 61 3.35 -29.97 9.22
CA SER A 61 3.73 -29.39 10.53
C SER A 61 4.04 -27.89 10.42
N ILE A 62 3.57 -27.11 11.40
CA ILE A 62 3.96 -25.70 11.57
C ILE A 62 5.38 -25.68 12.17
N PRO A 63 6.36 -25.03 11.55
CA PRO A 63 7.68 -24.85 12.16
C PRO A 63 7.54 -24.06 13.46
N GLU A 64 8.03 -24.60 14.59
CA GLU A 64 8.14 -23.84 15.84
C GLU A 64 9.13 -22.68 15.62
N ALA A 65 8.69 -21.46 15.95
CA ALA A 65 9.59 -20.30 16.00
C ALA A 65 10.51 -20.45 17.21
N ASP A 66 11.81 -20.53 16.94
CA ASP A 66 12.84 -20.59 17.98
C ASP A 66 12.86 -19.24 18.73
N ALA A 67 12.51 -19.27 20.02
CA ALA A 67 12.43 -18.10 20.88
C ALA A 67 13.85 -17.70 21.35
N GLY A 68 14.60 -17.03 20.46
CA GLY A 68 15.87 -16.39 20.77
C GLY A 68 15.70 -15.12 21.60
N THR A 69 16.56 -14.98 22.61
CA THR A 69 16.51 -14.07 23.77
C THR A 69 16.55 -12.55 23.49
N THR A 70 15.68 -11.85 24.22
CA THR A 70 15.76 -10.48 24.78
C THR A 70 16.84 -9.52 24.27
N VAL A 71 16.40 -8.46 23.60
CA VAL A 71 17.03 -7.13 23.68
C VAL A 71 15.94 -6.13 24.04
N ASP A 72 16.18 -5.43 25.15
CA ASP A 72 15.36 -4.36 25.72
C ASP A 72 15.39 -3.12 24.83
N ALA A 73 14.23 -2.70 24.34
CA ALA A 73 14.00 -1.37 23.78
C ALA A 73 12.54 -1.00 24.05
N GLY A 74 12.35 -0.11 25.02
CA GLY A 74 11.05 0.24 25.56
C GLY A 74 10.04 0.76 24.54
N THR A 75 8.80 0.34 24.71
CA THR A 75 7.61 1.07 24.28
C THR A 75 6.51 0.76 25.30
N ASP A 76 5.85 1.80 25.81
CA ASP A 76 4.39 1.84 25.94
C ASP A 76 3.94 3.19 26.52
N ALA A 77 3.64 4.13 25.61
CA ALA A 77 2.78 5.26 25.93
C ALA A 77 1.33 4.89 25.60
N GLY A 78 0.72 4.27 26.61
CA GLY A 78 -0.70 4.26 26.99
C GLY A 78 -1.80 4.58 25.97
N THR A 79 -2.63 3.58 25.73
CA THR A 79 -4.09 3.75 25.63
C THR A 79 -4.67 4.06 27.03
N GLN A 80 -5.46 5.13 27.17
CA GLN A 80 -6.82 5.14 27.78
C GLN A 80 -7.31 6.58 28.06
N VAL A 81 -8.59 6.79 27.77
CA VAL A 81 -9.41 7.96 28.07
C VAL A 81 -10.27 7.62 29.30
N ASP A 82 -10.24 8.43 30.37
CA ASP A 82 -11.33 9.37 30.72
C ASP A 82 -11.12 10.04 32.08
N ALA A 83 -11.58 11.28 32.16
CA ALA A 83 -11.50 12.16 33.32
C ALA A 83 -12.67 11.94 34.31
N GLY A 84 -12.39 12.09 35.61
CA GLY A 84 -13.39 12.10 36.67
C GLY A 84 -12.87 12.61 38.03
N THR A 85 -12.93 13.93 38.21
CA THR A 85 -13.25 14.75 39.41
C THR A 85 -12.66 14.44 40.81
N ASP A 86 -11.78 15.36 41.25
CA ASP A 86 -11.64 16.08 42.55
C ASP A 86 -12.09 15.47 43.90
N ALA A 87 -11.17 15.38 44.88
CA ALA A 87 -11.27 15.97 46.23
C ALA A 87 -10.21 15.45 47.24
N GLY A 88 -9.38 16.37 47.78
CA GLY A 88 -9.02 16.41 49.21
C GLY A 88 -7.67 15.81 49.69
N PRO A 89 -6.94 16.48 50.62
CA PRO A 89 -5.58 16.12 51.02
C PRO A 89 -5.51 15.29 52.31
N GLN A 90 -4.54 14.38 52.41
CA GLN A 90 -4.09 13.80 53.68
C GLN A 90 -2.56 13.73 53.72
N THR A 91 -2.01 14.41 54.72
CA THR A 91 -0.62 14.39 55.18
C THR A 91 -0.33 13.19 56.07
N ASP A 92 0.92 12.75 55.97
CA ASP A 92 1.88 12.47 57.05
C ASP A 92 2.22 11.05 57.52
N ALA A 93 3.54 10.94 57.71
CA ALA A 93 4.31 10.22 58.72
C ALA A 93 4.54 8.70 58.62
N GLY A 94 5.82 8.34 58.60
CA GLY A 94 6.28 6.97 58.88
C GLY A 94 7.76 6.72 58.62
N THR A 95 8.62 7.29 59.44
CA THR A 95 10.07 7.00 59.55
C THR A 95 10.36 5.57 60.01
N GLY A 96 11.45 4.96 59.52
CA GLY A 96 12.07 3.78 60.14
C GLY A 96 13.39 3.38 59.49
N SER A 97 14.52 3.72 60.12
CA SER A 97 15.88 3.37 59.74
C SER A 97 16.31 1.97 60.22
N ASP A 98 17.20 1.36 59.43
CA ASP A 98 18.30 0.41 59.70
C ASP A 98 18.31 -0.47 60.97
N ALA A 99 18.59 -1.77 60.77
CA ALA A 99 19.68 -2.49 61.44
C ALA A 99 19.82 -3.94 60.90
N GLY A 100 21.06 -4.39 60.69
CA GLY A 100 21.40 -5.82 60.85
C GLY A 100 22.41 -6.43 59.87
N THR A 101 23.70 -6.23 60.12
CA THR A 101 24.81 -7.07 59.64
C THR A 101 24.85 -8.42 60.37
N GLY A 102 25.12 -9.52 59.66
CA GLY A 102 25.39 -10.83 60.27
C GLY A 102 26.29 -11.70 59.39
N THR A 103 27.41 -12.11 59.97
CA THR A 103 28.60 -12.74 59.36
C THR A 103 28.49 -14.24 59.07
N ASP A 104 29.39 -14.65 58.18
CA ASP A 104 29.82 -15.94 57.65
C ASP A 104 30.02 -17.10 58.65
N ALA A 105 29.81 -18.34 58.16
CA ALA A 105 30.39 -19.58 58.69
C ALA A 105 30.26 -20.77 57.71
N GLY A 106 31.39 -21.33 57.29
CA GLY A 106 31.57 -22.79 57.25
C GLY A 106 31.86 -23.45 55.90
N THR A 107 33.14 -23.75 55.68
CA THR A 107 33.75 -24.62 54.67
C THR A 107 33.27 -26.08 54.64
N GLN A 108 33.15 -26.65 53.44
CA GLN A 108 33.67 -28.00 53.11
C GLN A 108 34.04 -28.10 51.61
N PRO A 109 35.23 -28.63 51.27
CA PRO A 109 35.57 -29.12 49.93
C PRO A 109 35.43 -30.65 49.86
N ASP A 110 35.07 -31.15 48.66
CA ASP A 110 35.25 -32.51 48.09
C ASP A 110 34.09 -32.76 47.09
N ALA A 111 34.19 -33.43 45.95
CA ALA A 111 35.24 -34.16 45.24
C ALA A 111 34.70 -34.41 43.82
N GLY A 112 35.57 -34.62 42.83
CA GLY A 112 35.18 -35.25 41.56
C GLY A 112 35.71 -34.58 40.31
N THR A 113 36.97 -34.88 39.98
CA THR A 113 37.48 -34.81 38.60
C THR A 113 36.72 -35.82 37.74
N GLN A 114 36.01 -35.35 36.72
CA GLN A 114 35.60 -36.19 35.60
C GLN A 114 36.42 -35.77 34.35
N PRO A 115 37.02 -36.71 33.59
CA PRO A 115 37.74 -36.38 32.37
C PRO A 115 36.79 -35.97 31.25
N ASP A 116 37.08 -34.85 30.60
CA ASP A 116 36.48 -34.43 29.34
C ASP A 116 36.80 -35.45 28.25
N ALA A 117 35.83 -36.29 27.92
CA ALA A 117 35.87 -37.20 26.79
C ALA A 117 34.64 -36.94 25.92
N GLY A 118 34.85 -36.12 24.88
CA GLY A 118 33.80 -35.79 23.93
C GLY A 118 34.19 -34.65 23.01
N SER A 119 35.27 -34.81 22.24
CA SER A 119 35.42 -34.10 20.97
C SER A 119 34.36 -34.61 19.98
N GLY A 120 33.11 -34.26 20.25
CA GLY A 120 32.09 -34.21 19.21
C GLY A 120 32.39 -32.95 18.41
N THR A 121 32.75 -33.13 17.14
CA THR A 121 32.60 -32.09 16.12
C THR A 121 31.30 -31.36 16.39
N ASP A 122 31.42 -30.10 16.79
CA ASP A 122 30.37 -29.10 16.61
C ASP A 122 30.00 -29.17 15.13
N ALA A 123 28.93 -29.92 14.86
CA ALA A 123 28.31 -29.94 13.55
C ALA A 123 27.75 -28.54 13.43
N GLY A 124 28.58 -27.65 12.85
CA GLY A 124 28.34 -26.23 12.78
C GLY A 124 26.87 -26.02 12.51
N THR A 125 26.23 -25.36 13.48
CA THR A 125 24.94 -24.73 13.27
C THR A 125 25.14 -23.86 12.04
N ASP A 126 24.67 -24.33 10.89
CA ASP A 126 24.43 -23.51 9.73
C ASP A 126 23.39 -22.50 10.23
N ALA A 127 23.88 -21.39 10.80
CA ALA A 127 23.10 -20.20 11.06
C ALA A 127 22.61 -19.81 9.67
N GLY A 128 21.41 -20.27 9.33
CA GLY A 128 20.88 -20.29 7.98
C GLY A 128 21.20 -18.96 7.32
N ILE A 129 22.05 -19.01 6.29
CA ILE A 129 22.48 -17.82 5.58
C ILE A 129 21.20 -17.13 5.14
N ASP A 130 20.99 -15.88 5.57
CA ASP A 130 19.87 -15.07 5.14
C ASP A 130 19.77 -15.16 3.61
N PRO A 131 18.67 -15.70 3.04
CA PRO A 131 18.56 -15.89 1.59
C PRO A 131 18.79 -14.59 0.81
N CYS A 132 18.49 -13.43 1.40
CA CYS A 132 18.72 -12.12 0.79
C CYS A 132 20.21 -11.75 0.72
N SER A 133 21.03 -12.27 1.63
CA SER A 133 22.48 -12.04 1.60
C SER A 133 23.14 -12.66 0.35
N ILE A 134 22.63 -13.81 -0.11
CA ILE A 134 23.15 -14.57 -1.26
C ILE A 134 22.32 -14.45 -2.54
N ALA A 135 21.13 -13.83 -2.49
CA ALA A 135 20.31 -13.60 -3.67
C ALA A 135 21.07 -12.79 -4.73
N THR A 136 20.73 -13.01 -6.01
CA THR A 136 21.29 -12.28 -7.14
C THR A 136 20.46 -11.01 -7.38
N TYR A 137 21.12 -9.85 -7.41
CA TYR A 137 20.47 -8.55 -7.57
C TYR A 137 20.79 -7.94 -8.93
N ASP A 138 19.75 -7.56 -9.66
CA ASP A 138 19.86 -6.59 -10.75
C ASP A 138 20.22 -5.21 -10.17
N PRO A 139 21.16 -4.46 -10.77
CA PRO A 139 21.59 -3.17 -10.25
C PRO A 139 20.48 -2.10 -10.20
N LYS A 140 19.40 -2.28 -10.97
CA LYS A 140 18.24 -1.38 -10.98
C LYS A 140 17.10 -1.97 -10.16
N LEU A 141 16.68 -3.20 -10.44
CA LEU A 141 15.46 -3.79 -9.89
C LEU A 141 15.67 -4.68 -8.67
N GLY A 142 16.91 -4.93 -8.29
CA GLY A 142 17.22 -5.86 -7.20
C GLY A 142 16.80 -7.27 -7.57
N THR A 143 16.05 -7.93 -6.70
CA THR A 143 15.49 -9.27 -6.94
C THR A 143 14.16 -9.25 -7.71
N LEU A 144 13.54 -8.08 -7.93
CA LEU A 144 12.28 -7.98 -8.64
C LEU A 144 12.42 -8.44 -10.11
N GLN A 145 11.47 -9.24 -10.57
CA GLN A 145 11.40 -9.67 -11.96
C GLN A 145 10.56 -8.72 -12.79
N LEU A 146 11.09 -8.33 -13.95
CA LEU A 146 10.39 -7.47 -14.91
C LEU A 146 9.41 -8.28 -15.76
N GLY A 147 8.18 -7.79 -15.85
CA GLY A 147 7.12 -8.40 -16.66
C GLY A 147 7.37 -8.28 -18.16
N ALA A 148 6.80 -9.21 -18.93
CA ALA A 148 6.89 -9.19 -20.38
C ALA A 148 6.26 -7.91 -20.97
N GLY A 149 6.94 -7.32 -21.96
CA GLY A 149 6.52 -6.06 -22.57
C GLY A 149 6.93 -4.81 -21.80
N PHE A 150 7.79 -4.93 -20.78
CA PHE A 150 8.38 -3.80 -20.08
C PHE A 150 9.91 -3.81 -20.15
N VAL A 151 10.51 -2.63 -20.03
CA VAL A 151 11.97 -2.43 -19.92
C VAL A 151 12.29 -1.52 -18.74
N ALA A 152 13.37 -1.84 -18.01
CA ALA A 152 13.93 -0.98 -16.97
C ALA A 152 14.91 0.03 -17.59
N GLY A 153 14.47 1.28 -17.67
CA GLY A 153 15.19 2.43 -18.19
C GLY A 153 16.23 2.96 -17.20
N GLU A 154 16.34 4.28 -17.08
CA GLU A 154 17.30 4.89 -16.16
C GLU A 154 16.99 4.56 -14.69
N SER A 155 18.01 4.61 -13.84
CA SER A 155 17.87 4.51 -12.39
C SER A 155 18.69 5.59 -11.69
N ALA A 156 18.19 6.10 -10.58
CA ALA A 156 18.87 7.13 -9.79
C ALA A 156 18.75 6.83 -8.30
N ALA A 157 19.85 6.97 -7.56
CA ALA A 157 19.85 6.80 -6.12
C ALA A 157 18.87 7.78 -5.45
N LEU A 158 18.18 7.32 -4.41
CA LEU A 158 17.23 8.12 -3.65
C LEU A 158 17.70 8.19 -2.20
N PRO A 159 17.90 9.38 -1.61
CA PRO A 159 18.24 9.48 -0.20
C PRO A 159 17.14 8.91 0.71
N ASP A 160 17.50 8.25 1.80
CA ASP A 160 16.55 7.60 2.72
C ASP A 160 15.60 8.58 3.43
N THR A 161 15.90 9.87 3.41
CA THR A 161 15.06 10.93 3.97
C THR A 161 13.90 11.36 3.06
N VAL A 162 13.88 10.86 1.83
CA VAL A 162 12.87 11.19 0.82
C VAL A 162 11.58 10.43 1.12
N GLY A 163 10.48 11.17 1.23
CA GLY A 163 9.13 10.61 1.34
C GLY A 163 8.47 10.41 -0.04
N PRO A 164 7.18 10.75 -0.19
CA PRO A 164 6.48 10.60 -1.48
C PRO A 164 7.10 11.49 -2.55
N VAL A 165 7.16 10.99 -3.78
CA VAL A 165 7.77 11.67 -4.94
C VAL A 165 6.70 12.04 -5.97
N GLY A 166 6.68 13.32 -6.32
CA GLY A 166 5.83 13.88 -7.37
C GLY A 166 6.65 14.33 -8.56
N VAL A 167 6.08 14.20 -9.75
CA VAL A 167 6.77 14.51 -11.01
C VAL A 167 5.93 15.44 -11.86
N THR A 168 6.53 16.53 -12.33
CA THR A 168 5.89 17.45 -13.27
C THR A 168 5.64 16.81 -14.63
N PRO A 169 4.63 17.31 -15.38
CA PRO A 169 4.48 16.95 -16.78
C PRO A 169 5.77 17.15 -17.58
N GLY A 170 5.98 16.31 -18.59
CA GLY A 170 7.16 16.38 -19.46
C GLY A 170 7.23 17.65 -20.32
N PRO A 171 8.38 17.89 -20.98
CA PRO A 171 9.49 16.95 -21.16
C PRO A 171 10.61 17.05 -20.11
N THR A 172 10.58 18.05 -19.21
CA THR A 172 11.70 18.30 -18.28
C THR A 172 11.65 17.44 -17.03
N TRP A 173 10.45 16.98 -16.61
CA TRP A 173 10.23 16.11 -15.46
C TRP A 173 11.02 16.55 -14.21
N SER A 174 10.69 17.72 -13.68
CA SER A 174 11.12 18.14 -12.35
C SER A 174 10.46 17.28 -11.27
N LEU A 175 11.24 16.86 -10.28
CA LEU A 175 10.82 16.00 -9.17
C LEU A 175 10.74 16.81 -7.89
N TYR A 176 9.74 16.49 -7.08
CA TYR A 176 9.52 17.05 -5.75
C TYR A 176 9.30 15.94 -4.73
N THR A 177 9.68 16.21 -3.50
CA THR A 177 9.41 15.31 -2.37
C THR A 177 9.06 16.10 -1.13
N VAL A 178 8.36 15.45 -0.21
CA VAL A 178 8.30 15.90 1.18
C VAL A 178 9.40 15.21 1.99
N VAL A 179 10.11 15.97 2.80
CA VAL A 179 11.06 15.48 3.80
C VAL A 179 10.50 15.79 5.18
N SER A 180 10.53 14.78 6.06
CA SER A 180 10.08 14.88 7.44
C SER A 180 11.16 14.37 8.37
N GLN A 181 11.50 15.14 9.42
CA GLN A 181 12.47 14.68 10.43
C GLN A 181 11.84 13.80 11.52
N SER A 182 10.51 13.86 11.67
CA SER A 182 9.66 13.01 12.51
C SER A 182 8.19 13.37 12.26
N ASP A 183 7.26 12.87 13.07
CA ASP A 183 5.85 13.31 13.07
C ASP A 183 5.66 14.76 13.59
N VAL A 184 6.71 15.36 14.16
CA VAL A 184 6.70 16.74 14.70
C VAL A 184 7.39 17.73 13.75
N GLY A 185 7.92 17.21 12.63
CA GLY A 185 8.58 18.00 11.60
C GLY A 185 10.02 18.37 11.94
N PRO A 186 10.61 19.36 11.25
CA PRO A 186 10.02 20.13 10.15
C PRO A 186 9.53 19.24 9.00
N HIS A 187 8.42 19.64 8.39
CA HIS A 187 7.83 19.00 7.21
C HIS A 187 7.99 19.95 6.03
N ALA A 188 8.87 19.61 5.09
CA ALA A 188 9.23 20.54 4.03
C ALA A 188 9.13 19.90 2.65
N LEU A 189 8.63 20.67 1.70
CA LEU A 189 8.70 20.36 0.29
C LEU A 189 10.11 20.70 -0.21
N HIS A 190 10.75 19.76 -0.90
CA HIS A 190 12.06 19.93 -1.52
C HIS A 190 12.01 19.59 -3.01
N SER A 191 12.90 20.21 -3.79
CA SER A 191 13.21 19.75 -5.13
C SER A 191 14.14 18.53 -5.05
N LEU A 192 13.92 17.56 -5.93
CA LEU A 192 14.82 16.43 -6.20
C LEU A 192 15.60 16.61 -7.51
N GLY A 193 15.52 17.77 -8.16
CA GLY A 193 16.12 18.00 -9.48
C GLY A 193 15.20 17.56 -10.62
N THR A 194 15.79 17.04 -11.70
CA THR A 194 15.10 16.64 -12.94
C THR A 194 15.49 15.23 -13.31
N TRP A 195 14.53 14.39 -13.70
CA TRP A 195 14.81 13.00 -14.06
C TRP A 195 15.81 12.92 -15.24
N PRO A 196 16.85 12.06 -15.21
CA PRO A 196 17.23 11.10 -14.15
C PRO A 196 18.27 11.63 -13.14
N GLN A 197 18.57 12.92 -13.14
CA GLN A 197 19.53 13.55 -12.22
C GLN A 197 18.84 13.89 -10.89
N VAL A 198 18.75 12.89 -10.02
CA VAL A 198 18.10 13.00 -8.71
C VAL A 198 19.11 13.45 -7.64
N SER A 199 18.80 14.55 -6.96
CA SER A 199 19.55 15.02 -5.79
C SER A 199 18.66 15.89 -4.91
N LEU A 200 18.70 15.66 -3.59
CA LEU A 200 17.91 16.44 -2.64
C LEU A 200 18.43 17.87 -2.54
N GLY A 201 17.58 18.83 -2.88
CA GLY A 201 17.90 20.25 -2.76
C GLY A 201 18.12 20.67 -1.31
N ALA A 202 19.19 21.42 -1.05
CA ALA A 202 19.60 21.82 0.30
C ALA A 202 18.61 22.78 0.99
N THR A 203 17.86 23.56 0.22
CA THR A 203 16.91 24.55 0.75
C THR A 203 15.47 24.06 0.58
N PRO A 204 14.65 24.06 1.65
CA PRO A 204 13.23 23.76 1.53
C PRO A 204 12.54 24.82 0.67
N LEU A 205 11.62 24.37 -0.18
CA LEU A 205 10.82 25.24 -1.05
C LEU A 205 9.60 25.80 -0.31
N PHE A 206 8.98 24.98 0.52
CA PHE A 206 7.75 25.31 1.23
C PHE A 206 7.60 24.47 2.50
N ASP A 207 7.01 25.04 3.53
CA ASP A 207 6.62 24.30 4.74
C ASP A 207 5.27 23.63 4.47
N VAL A 208 5.20 22.31 4.59
CA VAL A 208 3.98 21.55 4.31
C VAL A 208 2.94 21.76 5.40
N ALA A 209 3.36 22.07 6.63
CA ALA A 209 2.45 22.35 7.73
C ALA A 209 1.88 23.77 7.63
N ALA A 210 0.54 23.90 7.74
CA ALA A 210 -0.09 25.21 7.82
C ALA A 210 0.36 25.93 9.10
N PRO A 211 0.47 27.28 9.12
CA PRO A 211 1.01 28.02 10.25
C PRO A 211 0.40 27.67 11.61
N ASP A 212 -0.92 27.45 11.66
CA ASP A 212 -1.65 27.13 12.89
C ASP A 212 -1.37 25.72 13.41
N ASP A 213 -0.81 24.85 12.57
CA ASP A 213 -0.48 23.46 12.89
C ASP A 213 1.02 23.27 13.14
N ARG A 214 1.81 24.35 13.20
CA ARG A 214 3.23 24.27 13.51
C ARG A 214 3.43 24.32 15.02
N GLY A 215 4.02 23.27 15.58
CA GLY A 215 4.41 23.27 16.98
C GLY A 215 4.83 21.90 17.47
N PRO A 216 5.55 21.83 18.61
CA PRO A 216 6.12 20.59 19.12
C PRO A 216 5.07 19.56 19.57
N SER A 217 3.81 19.97 19.75
CA SER A 217 2.69 19.11 20.11
C SER A 217 1.80 18.71 18.93
N ALA A 218 2.06 19.25 17.74
CA ALA A 218 1.28 18.96 16.55
C ALA A 218 1.89 17.77 15.82
N MET A 219 1.49 16.56 16.21
CA MET A 219 1.82 15.36 15.45
C MET A 219 1.05 15.37 14.13
N LEU A 220 1.78 15.41 13.02
CA LEU A 220 1.22 15.43 11.67
C LEU A 220 1.54 14.10 10.96
N PHE A 221 0.52 13.55 10.31
CA PHE A 221 0.65 12.38 9.45
C PHE A 221 0.65 12.85 8.00
N LEU A 222 1.81 12.80 7.35
CA LEU A 222 1.95 13.25 5.97
C LEU A 222 1.13 12.37 5.02
N SER A 223 0.44 13.01 4.08
CA SER A 223 -0.27 12.31 3.03
C SER A 223 0.73 11.65 2.07
N PRO A 224 0.45 10.45 1.54
CA PRO A 224 1.38 9.67 0.73
C PRO A 224 1.48 10.17 -0.73
N PHE A 225 1.15 11.44 -1.01
CA PHE A 225 1.13 11.98 -2.36
C PHE A 225 1.88 13.31 -2.47
N VAL A 226 2.48 13.50 -3.64
CA VAL A 226 2.94 14.77 -4.17
C VAL A 226 2.46 14.84 -5.61
N GLU A 227 1.51 15.72 -5.87
CA GLU A 227 0.84 15.87 -7.16
C GLU A 227 1.17 17.22 -7.78
N THR A 228 1.10 17.35 -9.10
CA THR A 228 1.40 18.64 -9.75
C THR A 228 0.65 18.82 -11.07
N ASP A 229 0.10 20.03 -11.25
CA ASP A 229 -0.50 20.46 -12.52
C ASP A 229 0.50 21.18 -13.44
N GLY A 230 1.79 21.19 -13.07
CA GLY A 230 2.88 21.87 -13.76
C GLY A 230 3.12 23.32 -13.29
N GLN A 231 2.14 23.97 -12.65
CA GLN A 231 2.33 25.28 -12.02
C GLN A 231 2.44 25.13 -10.49
N HIS A 232 1.58 24.30 -9.93
CA HIS A 232 1.47 24.08 -8.50
C HIS A 232 1.97 22.68 -8.13
N VAL A 233 2.53 22.56 -6.93
CA VAL A 233 2.84 21.28 -6.29
C VAL A 233 1.93 21.14 -5.07
N PHE A 234 1.21 20.02 -5.02
CA PHE A 234 0.22 19.71 -4.00
C PHE A 234 0.71 18.55 -3.16
N THR A 235 0.67 18.73 -1.85
CA THR A 235 0.87 17.65 -0.88
C THR A 235 0.10 17.98 0.38
N GLY A 236 0.05 17.12 1.37
CA GLY A 236 -0.82 17.33 2.52
C GLY A 236 -0.41 16.58 3.76
N TYR A 237 -1.19 16.80 4.79
CA TYR A 237 -1.12 16.07 6.04
C TYR A 237 -2.50 15.99 6.68
N THR A 238 -2.63 15.02 7.58
CA THR A 238 -3.72 14.89 8.55
C THR A 238 -3.20 14.97 9.97
N LYS A 239 -4.11 15.17 10.92
CA LYS A 239 -3.89 15.15 12.36
C LYS A 239 -4.80 14.10 12.97
N SER A 240 -4.45 13.66 14.17
CA SER A 240 -5.36 12.88 15.00
C SER A 240 -6.60 13.72 15.39
N GLY A 241 -7.68 13.02 15.72
CA GLY A 241 -8.96 13.62 16.11
C GLY A 241 -10.09 13.32 15.13
N ASP A 242 -11.30 13.69 15.53
CA ASP A 242 -12.52 13.36 14.80
C ASP A 242 -12.47 13.90 13.37
N GLY A 243 -12.67 12.99 12.40
CA GLY A 243 -12.66 13.31 10.97
C GLY A 243 -11.27 13.51 10.36
N PHE A 244 -10.19 13.27 11.12
CA PHE A 244 -8.79 13.43 10.69
C PHE A 244 -8.54 14.82 10.07
N PRO A 245 -8.65 15.92 10.87
CA PRO A 245 -8.49 17.26 10.34
C PRO A 245 -7.11 17.43 9.70
N GLY A 246 -7.01 18.22 8.65
CA GLY A 246 -5.78 18.32 7.87
C GLY A 246 -5.86 19.41 6.83
N SER A 247 -4.76 19.58 6.10
CA SER A 247 -4.65 20.57 5.03
C SER A 247 -3.93 19.98 3.83
N VAL A 248 -4.35 20.40 2.64
CA VAL A 248 -3.53 20.31 1.43
C VAL A 248 -2.76 21.61 1.31
N SER A 249 -1.44 21.49 1.26
CA SER A 249 -0.50 22.55 0.89
C SER A 249 -0.44 22.70 -0.63
N LEU A 250 -0.33 23.95 -1.08
CA LEU A 250 -0.27 24.32 -2.49
C LEU A 250 0.91 25.26 -2.67
N TYR A 251 1.99 24.73 -3.24
CA TYR A 251 3.18 25.50 -3.57
C TYR A 251 3.10 25.99 -5.03
N ASP A 252 3.06 27.31 -5.25
CA ASP A 252 3.13 27.88 -6.59
C ASP A 252 4.59 28.03 -7.02
N SER A 253 5.01 27.24 -8.01
CA SER A 253 6.40 27.21 -8.47
C SER A 253 6.83 28.47 -9.23
N ALA A 254 5.88 29.19 -9.84
CA ALA A 254 6.13 30.43 -10.55
C ALA A 254 6.12 31.64 -9.61
N THR A 255 5.25 31.62 -8.60
CA THR A 255 5.08 32.68 -7.61
C THR A 255 5.08 32.10 -6.19
N PRO A 256 6.24 31.71 -5.62
CA PRO A 256 6.30 31.06 -4.31
C PRO A 256 5.59 31.81 -3.17
N ALA A 257 5.53 33.14 -3.24
CA ALA A 257 4.82 33.97 -2.25
C ALA A 257 3.28 33.85 -2.31
N ALA A 258 2.72 33.29 -3.39
CA ALA A 258 1.29 33.00 -3.55
C ALA A 258 0.90 31.60 -3.03
N SER A 259 1.87 30.80 -2.59
CA SER A 259 1.64 29.48 -2.01
C SER A 259 0.73 29.58 -0.78
N THR A 260 -0.14 28.59 -0.61
CA THR A 260 -1.20 28.63 0.40
C THR A 260 -1.57 27.23 0.90
N TYR A 261 -2.55 27.16 1.79
CA TYR A 261 -3.11 25.93 2.33
C TYR A 261 -4.62 25.93 2.16
N VAL A 262 -5.19 24.74 1.98
CA VAL A 262 -6.63 24.53 1.92
C VAL A 262 -6.99 23.44 2.92
N SER A 263 -8.01 23.69 3.76
CA SER A 263 -8.51 22.67 4.69
C SER A 263 -8.95 21.44 3.91
N ALA A 264 -8.49 20.26 4.32
CA ALA A 264 -8.75 19.01 3.63
C ALA A 264 -8.71 17.86 4.63
N PRO A 265 -9.77 17.68 5.46
CA PRO A 265 -9.82 16.57 6.40
C PRO A 265 -9.77 15.24 5.65
N SER A 266 -9.08 14.25 6.23
CA SER A 266 -8.96 12.91 5.67
C SER A 266 -8.37 12.89 4.24
N ASN A 267 -7.43 13.77 3.90
CA ASN A 267 -6.82 13.86 2.56
C ASN A 267 -5.81 12.73 2.27
N PHE A 268 -6.31 11.51 2.10
CA PHE A 268 -5.49 10.30 2.04
C PHE A 268 -4.85 10.04 0.68
N SER A 269 -5.50 10.43 -0.42
CA SER A 269 -4.91 10.34 -1.77
C SER A 269 -5.42 11.45 -2.67
N ALA A 270 -4.67 11.76 -3.71
CA ALA A 270 -5.02 12.80 -4.66
C ALA A 270 -4.58 12.43 -6.07
N GLY A 271 -5.05 13.20 -7.06
CA GLY A 271 -4.61 13.07 -8.44
C GLY A 271 -5.05 14.26 -9.29
N ILE A 272 -4.27 14.59 -10.31
CA ILE A 272 -4.51 15.76 -11.15
C ILE A 272 -5.34 15.39 -12.37
N VAL A 273 -6.41 16.13 -12.59
CA VAL A 273 -7.16 16.16 -13.85
C VAL A 273 -7.06 17.56 -14.45
N PRO A 274 -7.34 17.74 -15.75
CA PRO A 274 -7.32 19.08 -16.34
C PRO A 274 -8.17 20.09 -15.54
N GLY A 275 -7.50 21.13 -15.02
CA GLY A 275 -8.11 22.23 -14.27
C GLY A 275 -8.48 21.94 -12.80
N ALA A 276 -8.15 20.76 -12.26
CA ALA A 276 -8.43 20.48 -10.85
C ALA A 276 -7.51 19.43 -10.21
N LEU A 277 -7.27 19.59 -8.91
CA LEU A 277 -6.79 18.53 -8.02
C LEU A 277 -7.99 17.75 -7.49
N LEU A 278 -8.04 16.44 -7.71
CA LEU A 278 -8.97 15.55 -7.03
C LEU A 278 -8.38 15.13 -5.69
N VAL A 279 -9.17 15.19 -4.62
CA VAL A 279 -8.80 14.75 -3.27
C VAL A 279 -9.82 13.72 -2.82
N ASN A 280 -9.33 12.51 -2.54
CA ASN A 280 -10.12 11.46 -1.89
C ASN A 280 -10.01 11.66 -0.38
N GLY A 281 -11.11 12.08 0.25
CA GLY A 281 -11.09 12.43 1.65
C GLY A 281 -12.44 12.79 2.24
N GLY A 282 -12.45 13.54 3.33
CA GLY A 282 -13.63 13.88 4.12
C GLY A 282 -14.24 15.25 3.82
N GLY A 283 -13.47 16.12 3.14
CA GLY A 283 -13.86 17.48 2.78
C GLY A 283 -12.73 18.20 2.06
N LEU A 284 -13.03 19.38 1.51
CA LEU A 284 -12.07 20.27 0.88
C LEU A 284 -12.58 21.71 0.93
N ASP A 285 -11.74 22.60 1.45
CA ASP A 285 -12.09 23.98 1.79
C ASP A 285 -13.36 24.03 2.65
N THR A 286 -14.40 24.72 2.19
CA THR A 286 -15.68 24.89 2.86
C THR A 286 -16.67 23.76 2.53
N VAL A 287 -16.31 22.84 1.64
CA VAL A 287 -17.16 21.73 1.20
C VAL A 287 -16.84 20.47 2.00
N SER A 288 -17.79 20.00 2.80
CA SER A 288 -17.65 18.77 3.60
C SER A 288 -18.94 17.95 3.57
N ALA A 289 -18.82 16.66 3.25
CA ALA A 289 -19.94 15.73 3.10
C ALA A 289 -19.53 14.27 3.37
N GLY A 290 -18.59 14.07 4.30
CA GLY A 290 -18.03 12.76 4.63
C GLY A 290 -17.06 12.23 3.57
N LEU A 291 -16.74 10.94 3.63
CA LEU A 291 -15.82 10.31 2.67
C LEU A 291 -16.38 10.38 1.24
N ALA A 292 -15.66 11.07 0.37
CA ALA A 292 -16.06 11.35 -1.01
C ALA A 292 -14.84 11.74 -1.86
N ILE A 293 -15.09 12.00 -3.14
CA ILE A 293 -14.11 12.63 -4.03
C ILE A 293 -14.45 14.11 -4.14
N TYR A 294 -13.52 14.94 -3.69
CA TYR A 294 -13.58 16.40 -3.79
C TYR A 294 -12.64 16.89 -4.88
N ALA A 295 -12.90 18.06 -5.41
CA ALA A 295 -12.05 18.71 -6.40
C ALA A 295 -11.75 20.14 -5.98
N LEU A 296 -10.48 20.52 -5.98
CA LEU A 296 -10.06 21.92 -5.92
C LEU A 296 -9.82 22.37 -7.36
N LYS A 297 -10.68 23.26 -7.86
CA LYS A 297 -10.51 23.86 -9.18
C LYS A 297 -9.32 24.80 -9.17
N THR A 298 -8.30 24.49 -9.97
CA THR A 298 -7.05 25.25 -10.09
C THR A 298 -7.07 26.20 -11.30
N ASP A 299 -8.07 26.07 -12.18
CA ASP A 299 -8.30 26.94 -13.34
C ASP A 299 -9.09 28.22 -13.01
N THR A 300 -9.48 28.41 -11.75
CA THR A 300 -10.18 29.59 -11.25
C THR A 300 -9.39 30.28 -10.15
N ALA A 301 -9.44 31.62 -10.12
CA ALA A 301 -8.92 32.43 -9.02
C ALA A 301 -10.05 33.27 -8.40
N PRO A 302 -10.37 33.13 -7.10
CA PRO A 302 -9.77 32.17 -6.16
C PRO A 302 -10.12 30.71 -6.50
N PHE A 303 -9.35 29.77 -5.95
CA PHE A 303 -9.65 28.35 -6.08
C PHE A 303 -11.03 28.05 -5.49
N THR A 304 -11.76 27.11 -6.11
CA THR A 304 -13.10 26.72 -5.67
C THR A 304 -13.14 25.22 -5.43
N ALA A 305 -13.65 24.80 -4.28
CA ALA A 305 -13.85 23.39 -3.97
C ALA A 305 -15.25 22.89 -4.37
N LEU A 306 -15.33 21.63 -4.79
CA LEU A 306 -16.57 20.94 -5.14
C LEU A 306 -16.52 19.49 -4.65
N LYS A 307 -17.67 18.91 -4.29
CA LYS A 307 -17.81 17.45 -4.26
C LYS A 307 -18.10 16.98 -5.67
N VAL A 308 -17.30 16.05 -6.20
CA VAL A 308 -17.44 15.56 -7.58
C VAL A 308 -17.72 14.07 -7.67
N GLY A 309 -17.42 13.29 -6.64
CA GLY A 309 -17.73 11.86 -6.60
C GLY A 309 -18.33 11.43 -5.27
N THR A 310 -19.30 10.53 -5.32
CA THR A 310 -19.89 9.86 -4.16
C THR A 310 -19.36 8.44 -4.05
N LEU A 311 -18.87 8.09 -2.86
CA LEU A 311 -18.43 6.74 -2.51
C LEU A 311 -19.61 5.91 -1.99
N PRO A 312 -19.59 4.58 -2.17
CA PRO A 312 -20.72 3.74 -1.80
C PRO A 312 -20.80 3.51 -0.27
N PRO A 313 -21.97 3.09 0.27
CA PRO A 313 -22.20 3.03 1.71
C PRO A 313 -21.28 2.05 2.48
N GLU A 314 -20.75 1.03 1.81
CA GLU A 314 -19.79 0.08 2.38
C GLU A 314 -18.38 0.67 2.57
N THR A 315 -18.16 1.92 2.18
CA THR A 315 -16.90 2.62 2.43
C THR A 315 -16.61 2.65 3.92
N GLY A 316 -15.44 2.11 4.29
CA GLY A 316 -14.88 2.16 5.64
C GLY A 316 -13.71 3.13 5.78
N GLY A 317 -13.10 3.52 4.65
CA GLY A 317 -12.00 4.47 4.59
C GLY A 317 -11.77 4.95 3.16
N SER A 318 -11.04 6.05 3.00
CA SER A 318 -10.60 6.49 1.67
C SER A 318 -9.69 5.46 1.02
N GLY A 319 -9.68 5.45 -0.30
CA GLY A 319 -8.79 4.59 -1.08
C GLY A 319 -7.78 5.41 -1.85
N PHE A 320 -7.28 4.83 -2.93
CA PHE A 320 -6.26 5.42 -3.78
C PHE A 320 -6.87 6.21 -4.93
N THR A 321 -6.12 7.21 -5.39
CA THR A 321 -6.44 8.05 -6.54
C THR A 321 -5.25 7.99 -7.48
N ALA A 322 -5.48 7.75 -8.76
CA ALA A 322 -4.45 7.82 -9.79
C ALA A 322 -5.08 8.25 -11.10
N VAL A 323 -4.41 9.10 -11.87
CA VAL A 323 -4.92 9.59 -13.15
C VAL A 323 -4.00 9.14 -14.27
N SER A 324 -4.60 8.55 -15.29
CA SER A 324 -3.91 8.10 -16.50
C SER A 324 -3.75 9.24 -17.52
N THR A 325 -2.81 9.08 -18.46
CA THR A 325 -2.52 10.11 -19.48
C THR A 325 -3.67 10.38 -20.47
N ASN A 326 -4.65 9.47 -20.58
CA ASN A 326 -5.88 9.69 -21.35
C ASN A 326 -7.03 10.26 -20.51
N GLY A 327 -6.74 10.72 -19.27
CA GLY A 327 -7.67 11.44 -18.41
C GLY A 327 -8.63 10.55 -17.60
N VAL A 328 -8.52 9.22 -17.69
CA VAL A 328 -9.30 8.32 -16.83
C VAL A 328 -8.73 8.40 -15.41
N ALA A 329 -9.61 8.69 -14.44
CA ALA A 329 -9.27 8.71 -13.03
C ALA A 329 -9.65 7.39 -12.37
N MET A 330 -8.66 6.65 -11.86
CA MET A 330 -8.92 5.54 -10.95
C MET A 330 -9.21 6.13 -9.57
N LEU A 331 -10.43 5.93 -9.09
CA LEU A 331 -10.91 6.44 -7.81
C LEU A 331 -11.32 5.26 -6.93
N GLY A 332 -10.72 5.17 -5.75
CA GLY A 332 -10.87 4.01 -4.88
C GLY A 332 -11.45 4.30 -3.50
N TYR A 333 -11.76 3.22 -2.79
CA TYR A 333 -12.20 3.23 -1.40
C TYR A 333 -11.84 1.91 -0.71
N TYR A 334 -11.69 1.93 0.61
CA TYR A 334 -11.61 0.71 1.39
C TYR A 334 -13.00 0.19 1.71
N SER A 335 -13.31 -1.05 1.32
CA SER A 335 -14.61 -1.67 1.61
C SER A 335 -14.58 -2.37 2.97
N LYS A 336 -15.46 -1.97 3.90
CA LYS A 336 -15.64 -2.67 5.18
C LYS A 336 -16.44 -3.98 5.06
N THR A 337 -16.96 -4.28 3.88
CA THR A 337 -17.66 -5.55 3.60
C THR A 337 -16.69 -6.61 3.12
N THR A 338 -15.72 -6.24 2.27
CA THR A 338 -14.75 -7.19 1.72
C THR A 338 -13.35 -7.03 2.30
N PHE A 339 -13.15 -6.09 3.23
CA PHE A 339 -11.88 -5.77 3.89
C PHE A 339 -10.71 -5.53 2.92
N ALA A 340 -11.01 -4.93 1.76
CA ALA A 340 -10.05 -4.72 0.69
C ALA A 340 -10.24 -3.36 0.02
N ASN A 341 -9.15 -2.80 -0.50
CA ASN A 341 -9.20 -1.63 -1.36
C ASN A 341 -9.86 -1.98 -2.71
N ARG A 342 -10.71 -1.07 -3.18
CA ARG A 342 -11.41 -1.13 -4.47
C ARG A 342 -11.00 0.07 -5.30
N GLY A 343 -10.89 -0.08 -6.62
CA GLY A 343 -10.58 1.02 -7.54
C GLY A 343 -11.51 0.96 -8.75
N HIS A 344 -12.12 2.09 -9.12
CA HIS A 344 -13.00 2.20 -10.28
C HIS A 344 -12.45 3.19 -11.30
N ALA A 345 -12.52 2.84 -12.59
CA ALA A 345 -12.00 3.64 -13.69
C ALA A 345 -13.05 4.64 -14.19
N VAL A 346 -13.02 5.86 -13.66
CA VAL A 346 -13.99 6.90 -14.00
C VAL A 346 -13.59 7.64 -15.27
N ALA A 347 -14.53 7.69 -16.21
CA ALA A 347 -14.34 8.31 -17.52
C ALA A 347 -14.08 9.84 -17.41
N PRO A 348 -13.21 10.40 -18.27
CA PRO A 348 -12.84 11.82 -18.22
C PRO A 348 -14.04 12.76 -18.40
N ALA A 349 -15.04 12.39 -19.21
CA ALA A 349 -16.20 13.24 -19.43
C ALA A 349 -17.10 13.33 -18.18
N LYS A 350 -17.21 12.25 -17.39
CA LYS A 350 -17.94 12.26 -16.11
C LYS A 350 -17.30 13.21 -15.09
N VAL A 351 -15.97 13.16 -14.97
CA VAL A 351 -15.23 14.10 -14.10
C VAL A 351 -15.41 15.53 -14.59
N SER A 352 -15.24 15.77 -15.89
CA SER A 352 -15.41 17.09 -16.50
C SER A 352 -16.84 17.64 -16.38
N GLN A 353 -17.85 16.77 -16.41
CA GLN A 353 -19.24 17.15 -16.20
C GLN A 353 -19.48 17.55 -14.74
N ALA A 354 -18.99 16.76 -13.79
CA ALA A 354 -19.12 17.07 -12.36
C ALA A 354 -18.42 18.38 -11.99
N LEU A 355 -17.24 18.65 -12.54
CA LEU A 355 -16.52 19.93 -12.34
C LEU A 355 -17.29 21.14 -12.89
N ARG A 356 -18.07 20.97 -13.96
CA ARG A 356 -18.86 22.05 -14.58
C ARG A 356 -20.21 22.25 -13.92
N SER A 357 -20.91 21.17 -13.56
CA SER A 357 -22.28 21.22 -13.03
C SER A 357 -22.33 21.27 -11.50
N GLY A 358 -21.25 20.92 -10.81
CA GLY A 358 -21.25 20.69 -9.37
C GLY A 358 -22.06 19.47 -8.94
N THR A 359 -22.54 18.65 -9.89
CA THR A 359 -23.32 17.43 -9.60
C THR A 359 -22.37 16.23 -9.52
N PRO A 360 -22.27 15.55 -8.37
CA PRO A 360 -21.36 14.41 -8.23
C PRO A 360 -21.80 13.19 -9.04
N PHE A 361 -20.85 12.44 -9.58
CA PHE A 361 -21.08 11.08 -10.08
C PHE A 361 -20.99 10.04 -8.95
N VAL A 362 -21.48 8.82 -9.18
CA VAL A 362 -21.29 7.68 -8.26
C VAL A 362 -20.06 6.90 -8.72
N VAL A 363 -19.06 6.73 -7.84
CA VAL A 363 -17.80 6.06 -8.18
C VAL A 363 -18.03 4.59 -8.55
N ALA A 364 -18.90 3.90 -7.79
CA ALA A 364 -19.18 2.48 -7.98
C ALA A 364 -19.88 2.14 -9.32
N ASP A 365 -20.47 3.13 -10.01
CA ASP A 365 -21.09 2.94 -11.33
C ASP A 365 -20.05 2.84 -12.47
N ALA A 366 -18.79 3.20 -12.20
CA ALA A 366 -17.71 3.05 -13.15
C ALA A 366 -17.13 1.62 -13.14
N PRO A 367 -16.49 1.16 -14.22
CA PRO A 367 -15.86 -0.17 -14.27
C PRO A 367 -14.90 -0.40 -13.11
N LEU A 368 -15.05 -1.53 -12.43
CA LEU A 368 -14.16 -1.97 -11.35
C LEU A 368 -12.85 -2.51 -11.94
N LEU A 369 -11.72 -2.19 -11.31
CA LEU A 369 -10.45 -2.86 -11.55
C LEU A 369 -10.44 -4.20 -10.81
N ASP A 370 -10.29 -5.30 -11.55
CA ASP A 370 -10.13 -6.62 -10.94
C ASP A 370 -8.68 -6.83 -10.45
N VAL A 371 -8.39 -6.26 -9.28
CA VAL A 371 -7.07 -6.36 -8.66
C VAL A 371 -6.78 -7.80 -8.19
N GLY A 372 -7.81 -8.54 -7.76
CA GLY A 372 -7.67 -9.91 -7.24
C GLY A 372 -6.99 -10.03 -5.87
N SER A 373 -6.56 -8.92 -5.25
CA SER A 373 -5.95 -8.86 -3.91
C SER A 373 -6.14 -7.46 -3.33
N ASN A 374 -5.55 -7.19 -2.17
CA ASN A 374 -5.38 -5.82 -1.69
C ASN A 374 -4.28 -5.09 -2.50
N PHE A 375 -4.21 -3.77 -2.32
CA PHE A 375 -3.17 -2.92 -2.87
C PHE A 375 -2.97 -1.68 -1.99
N VAL A 376 -1.76 -1.12 -2.00
CA VAL A 376 -1.35 -0.02 -1.10
C VAL A 376 -0.76 1.19 -1.81
N ALA A 377 -0.67 1.17 -3.13
CA ALA A 377 -0.28 2.32 -3.93
C ALA A 377 -0.89 2.24 -5.32
N ALA A 378 -1.09 3.40 -5.95
CA ALA A 378 -1.53 3.51 -7.33
C ALA A 378 -0.88 4.71 -8.00
N ALA A 379 -0.54 4.59 -9.28
CA ALA A 379 0.01 5.68 -10.08
C ALA A 379 -0.43 5.57 -11.54
N GLY A 380 -0.49 6.70 -12.25
CA GLY A 380 -0.69 6.71 -13.70
C GLY A 380 0.47 6.03 -14.43
N GLN A 381 0.17 5.23 -15.46
CA GLN A 381 1.16 4.65 -16.36
C GLN A 381 0.61 4.59 -17.79
N GLY A 382 0.86 5.65 -18.54
CA GLY A 382 0.34 5.79 -19.90
C GLY A 382 -1.18 5.84 -19.89
N PRO A 383 -1.89 5.21 -20.84
CA PRO A 383 -3.35 5.17 -20.87
C PRO A 383 -3.91 4.16 -19.86
N GLY A 384 -3.38 4.12 -18.64
CA GLY A 384 -3.73 3.14 -17.61
C GLY A 384 -3.16 3.54 -16.26
N VAL A 385 -3.30 2.65 -15.27
CA VAL A 385 -2.72 2.81 -13.94
C VAL A 385 -1.97 1.56 -13.52
N ALA A 386 -0.90 1.76 -12.77
CA ALA A 386 -0.20 0.71 -12.04
C ALA A 386 -0.64 0.71 -10.57
N VAL A 387 -0.70 -0.46 -9.96
CA VAL A 387 -0.99 -0.65 -8.53
C VAL A 387 0.04 -1.57 -7.89
N LEU A 388 0.46 -1.27 -6.66
CA LEU A 388 1.27 -2.17 -5.84
C LEU A 388 0.35 -3.12 -5.09
N ARG A 389 0.32 -4.39 -5.53
CA ARG A 389 -0.54 -5.44 -5.01
C ARG A 389 0.13 -6.25 -3.92
N GLY A 390 -0.69 -6.85 -3.07
CA GLY A 390 -0.26 -7.67 -1.96
C GLY A 390 -1.37 -7.86 -0.94
N ASP A 391 -1.00 -8.24 0.27
CA ASP A 391 -1.91 -8.34 1.40
C ASP A 391 -1.22 -8.05 2.72
N PHE A 392 -2.01 -7.82 3.77
CA PHE A 392 -1.52 -7.63 5.13
C PHE A 392 -1.48 -8.97 5.85
N LEU A 393 -0.30 -9.43 6.24
CA LEU A 393 -0.14 -10.75 6.87
C LEU A 393 -0.17 -10.66 8.40
N PRO A 394 -1.00 -11.47 9.09
CA PRO A 394 -0.94 -11.60 10.55
C PRO A 394 0.40 -12.19 11.03
N PRO A 395 0.85 -11.89 12.26
CA PRO A 395 0.19 -11.07 13.27
C PRO A 395 0.58 -9.58 13.23
N THR A 396 1.62 -9.21 12.50
CA THR A 396 2.13 -7.83 12.48
C THR A 396 1.30 -6.92 11.59
N TYR A 397 0.52 -7.50 10.67
CA TYR A 397 -0.22 -6.77 9.63
C TYR A 397 0.71 -5.90 8.79
N ASP A 398 1.93 -6.38 8.53
CA ASP A 398 2.80 -5.79 7.54
C ASP A 398 2.28 -6.13 6.14
N PHE A 399 2.34 -5.15 5.24
CA PHE A 399 1.98 -5.38 3.86
C PHE A 399 3.09 -6.14 3.14
N VAL A 400 2.74 -7.29 2.56
CA VAL A 400 3.64 -8.11 1.75
C VAL A 400 3.26 -7.96 0.28
N GLY A 401 4.17 -7.37 -0.49
CA GLY A 401 3.99 -7.13 -1.92
C GLY A 401 4.08 -8.42 -2.73
N THR A 402 3.17 -8.60 -3.68
CA THR A 402 3.19 -9.71 -4.64
C THR A 402 3.68 -9.27 -6.00
N ASP A 403 3.22 -8.11 -6.46
CA ASP A 403 3.52 -7.57 -7.78
C ASP A 403 3.13 -6.10 -7.90
N VAL A 404 3.78 -5.38 -8.81
CA VAL A 404 3.24 -4.15 -9.39
C VAL A 404 2.51 -4.55 -10.67
N SER A 405 1.21 -4.28 -10.74
CA SER A 405 0.37 -4.65 -11.87
C SER A 405 -0.24 -3.44 -12.55
N ARG A 406 -0.33 -3.49 -13.87
CA ARG A 406 -0.92 -2.45 -14.71
C ARG A 406 -2.29 -2.88 -15.22
N PHE A 407 -3.20 -1.91 -15.25
CA PHE A 407 -4.51 -1.98 -15.89
C PHE A 407 -4.59 -0.91 -16.96
N ALA A 408 -4.73 -1.31 -18.23
CA ALA A 408 -4.91 -0.38 -19.33
C ALA A 408 -6.37 0.08 -19.41
N PHE A 409 -6.56 1.34 -19.79
CA PHE A 409 -7.86 1.96 -19.97
C PHE A 409 -8.05 2.37 -21.42
N THR A 410 -9.18 1.97 -21.99
CA THR A 410 -9.62 2.46 -23.29
C THR A 410 -10.85 3.33 -23.08
N VAL A 411 -10.74 4.61 -23.45
CA VAL A 411 -11.86 5.55 -23.41
C VAL A 411 -12.76 5.27 -24.60
N THR A 412 -14.06 5.14 -24.36
CA THR A 412 -15.09 4.90 -25.38
C THR A 412 -16.08 6.06 -25.44
N ASP A 413 -16.93 6.06 -26.48
CA ASP A 413 -18.09 6.96 -26.59
C ASP A 413 -17.75 8.44 -26.40
N GLY A 414 -16.62 8.87 -26.96
CA GLY A 414 -16.19 10.27 -26.92
C GLY A 414 -15.77 10.78 -25.54
N GLY A 415 -15.48 9.88 -24.57
CA GLY A 415 -15.08 10.27 -23.21
C GLY A 415 -16.02 9.82 -22.11
N GLU A 416 -17.20 9.31 -22.47
CA GLU A 416 -18.28 8.94 -21.54
C GLU A 416 -18.12 7.54 -20.94
N GLY A 417 -17.47 6.64 -21.67
CA GLY A 417 -17.23 5.26 -21.27
C GLY A 417 -15.75 4.94 -21.11
N VAL A 418 -15.48 3.88 -20.35
CA VAL A 418 -14.14 3.30 -20.18
C VAL A 418 -14.27 1.78 -20.19
N THR A 419 -13.32 1.09 -20.81
CA THR A 419 -13.09 -0.34 -20.60
C THR A 419 -11.74 -0.55 -19.92
N VAL A 420 -11.68 -1.49 -18.99
CA VAL A 420 -10.46 -1.86 -18.26
C VAL A 420 -9.93 -3.17 -18.83
N SER A 421 -8.63 -3.23 -19.14
CA SER A 421 -8.00 -4.47 -19.60
C SER A 421 -7.90 -5.51 -18.49
N GLU A 422 -7.57 -6.74 -18.86
CA GLU A 422 -7.03 -7.70 -17.89
C GLU A 422 -5.75 -7.16 -17.24
N ARG A 423 -5.47 -7.69 -16.05
CA ARG A 423 -4.29 -7.36 -15.25
C ARG A 423 -3.01 -7.77 -15.98
N GLN A 424 -2.06 -6.84 -16.14
CA GLN A 424 -0.74 -7.11 -16.71
C GLN A 424 0.34 -6.90 -15.64
N PRO A 425 1.05 -7.95 -15.18
CA PRO A 425 2.18 -7.80 -14.27
C PRO A 425 3.30 -6.94 -14.88
N VAL A 426 3.75 -5.93 -14.14
CA VAL A 426 4.87 -5.03 -14.50
C VAL A 426 6.14 -5.46 -13.78
N LEU A 427 6.05 -5.69 -12.47
CA LEU A 427 7.12 -6.23 -11.63
C LEU A 427 6.54 -7.33 -10.75
N THR A 428 7.28 -8.41 -10.54
CA THR A 428 6.87 -9.53 -9.67
C THR A 428 7.92 -9.80 -8.61
N TYR A 429 7.45 -10.04 -7.40
CA TYR A 429 8.30 -10.47 -6.29
C TYR A 429 8.57 -11.96 -6.42
N VAL A 430 9.85 -12.36 -6.48
CA VAL A 430 10.28 -13.76 -6.40
C VAL A 430 10.70 -14.17 -4.98
N ASP A 431 11.01 -13.17 -4.18
CA ASP A 431 11.33 -13.18 -2.77
C ASP A 431 10.92 -11.82 -2.19
N GLN A 432 11.20 -11.57 -0.91
CA GLN A 432 10.95 -10.29 -0.25
C GLN A 432 12.27 -9.53 0.04
N CYS A 433 13.33 -9.83 -0.69
CA CYS A 433 14.67 -9.27 -0.50
C CYS A 433 14.84 -7.89 -1.15
N THR A 434 13.88 -7.48 -1.98
CA THR A 434 13.74 -6.14 -2.54
C THR A 434 12.30 -5.67 -2.34
N SER A 435 12.13 -4.47 -1.81
CA SER A 435 10.82 -3.88 -1.56
C SER A 435 10.54 -2.72 -2.52
N VAL A 436 9.27 -2.57 -2.92
CA VAL A 436 8.78 -1.35 -3.60
C VAL A 436 8.26 -0.40 -2.54
N LYS A 437 8.90 0.77 -2.41
CA LYS A 437 8.55 1.80 -1.42
C LYS A 437 7.53 2.81 -1.94
N LEU A 438 7.57 3.10 -3.24
CA LEU A 438 6.64 4.03 -3.89
C LEU A 438 6.50 3.71 -5.37
N ILE A 439 5.38 4.12 -5.95
CA ILE A 439 5.18 4.22 -7.39
C ILE A 439 4.61 5.59 -7.71
N THR A 440 5.10 6.22 -8.78
CA THR A 440 4.59 7.51 -9.27
C THR A 440 4.69 7.58 -10.79
N SER A 441 3.91 8.45 -11.41
CA SER A 441 3.89 8.58 -12.87
C SER A 441 5.10 9.37 -13.38
N LEU A 442 5.66 8.97 -14.52
CA LEU A 442 6.64 9.74 -15.29
C LEU A 442 6.13 9.86 -16.74
N GLY A 443 5.17 10.76 -16.96
CA GLY A 443 4.49 10.85 -18.24
C GLY A 443 3.75 9.55 -18.58
N THR A 444 4.18 8.86 -19.66
CA THR A 444 3.62 7.55 -20.04
C THR A 444 4.22 6.37 -19.28
N ASP A 445 5.32 6.60 -18.57
CA ASP A 445 6.11 5.57 -17.92
C ASP A 445 5.82 5.55 -16.42
N LEU A 446 6.30 4.50 -15.75
CA LEU A 446 6.20 4.37 -14.30
C LEU A 446 7.56 4.63 -13.67
N LEU A 447 7.58 5.36 -12.56
CA LEU A 447 8.74 5.49 -11.71
C LEU A 447 8.50 4.67 -10.43
N VAL A 448 9.39 3.73 -10.16
CA VAL A 448 9.28 2.79 -9.04
C VAL A 448 10.44 3.05 -8.08
N GLY A 449 10.15 3.33 -6.81
CA GLY A 449 11.15 3.36 -5.75
C GLY A 449 11.37 1.95 -5.23
N VAL A 450 12.58 1.43 -5.42
CA VAL A 450 13.00 0.13 -4.90
C VAL A 450 14.01 0.32 -3.78
N ASP A 451 13.98 -0.58 -2.81
CA ASP A 451 14.87 -0.59 -1.66
C ASP A 451 15.29 -2.03 -1.35
N ASP A 452 16.59 -2.22 -1.18
CA ASP A 452 17.23 -3.48 -0.89
C ASP A 452 18.61 -3.26 -0.25
N LYS A 453 19.43 -4.31 -0.11
CA LYS A 453 20.78 -4.23 0.47
C LYS A 453 21.74 -3.26 -0.23
N ASN A 454 21.44 -2.84 -1.47
CA ASN A 454 22.22 -1.87 -2.22
C ASN A 454 21.69 -0.42 -2.06
N GLY A 455 20.66 -0.23 -1.25
CA GLY A 455 20.05 1.06 -0.93
C GLY A 455 18.91 1.48 -1.87
N THR A 456 18.24 2.54 -1.46
CA THR A 456 17.04 3.07 -2.12
C THR A 456 17.37 3.75 -3.45
N ARG A 457 16.55 3.49 -4.48
CA ARG A 457 16.69 4.11 -5.80
C ARG A 457 15.36 4.16 -6.55
N LEU A 458 15.22 5.17 -7.41
CA LEU A 458 14.13 5.27 -8.37
C LEU A 458 14.54 4.57 -9.67
N VAL A 459 13.61 3.82 -10.27
CA VAL A 459 13.80 3.11 -11.53
C VAL A 459 12.65 3.45 -12.46
N ARG A 460 12.97 3.91 -13.68
CA ARG A 460 11.99 4.11 -14.73
C ARG A 460 11.64 2.79 -15.37
N VAL A 461 10.35 2.45 -15.41
CA VAL A 461 9.81 1.26 -16.08
C VAL A 461 8.92 1.70 -17.23
N GLN A 462 9.29 1.28 -18.44
CA GLN A 462 8.65 1.69 -19.68
C GLN A 462 7.94 0.51 -20.32
N GLN A 463 6.79 0.75 -20.93
CA GLN A 463 6.15 -0.25 -21.78
C GLN A 463 6.85 -0.26 -23.15
N VAL A 464 7.24 -1.45 -23.61
CA VAL A 464 7.80 -1.64 -24.95
C VAL A 464 6.68 -1.40 -25.96
N GLN A 465 6.92 -0.50 -26.91
CA GLN A 465 5.98 -0.16 -27.98
C GLN A 465 5.93 -1.23 -29.08
#